data_AF-A0A343VR10-F1
#
_entry.id   AF-A0A343VR10-F1
#
_cell.length_a   1.000
_cell.length_b   1.000
_cell.length_c   1.000
_cell.angle_alpha   90.00
_cell.angle_beta   90.00
_cell.angle_gamma   90.00
#
_symmetry.space_group_name_H-M   'P 1'
#
loop_
_entity.id
_entity.type
_entity.pdbx_description
1 polymer ?
#
loop_
_entity_poly.entity_id
_entity_poly.type
_entity_poly.pdbx_seq_one_letter_code
_entity_poly.pdbx_strand_id
1 'polypeptide(L)' 'MAGDPPMIVDIELGLVIVRDGQSILGHTDTLRLTPDETRALAERLENEGLHTVAAEGLRRAADQADGKLPWRPLR' A
#
# COMPACT_ATOMS: atom_id res chain seq x y z
N MET A 1 -8.42 -17.25 -17.61
CA MET A 1 -7.33 -16.63 -16.83
C MET A 1 -7.97 -15.58 -15.96
N ALA A 2 -8.24 -15.88 -14.69
CA ALA A 2 -8.69 -14.86 -13.76
C ALA A 2 -7.47 -13.99 -13.47
N GLY A 3 -7.49 -12.72 -13.91
CA GLY A 3 -6.43 -11.78 -13.53
C GLY A 3 -6.46 -11.64 -12.01
N ASP A 4 -5.30 -11.69 -11.38
CA ASP A 4 -5.16 -11.41 -9.96
C ASP A 4 -5.90 -10.11 -9.62
N PRO A 5 -6.72 -10.09 -8.55
CA PRO A 5 -7.41 -8.88 -8.16
C PRO A 5 -6.37 -7.78 -7.86
N PRO A 6 -6.61 -6.54 -8.31
CA PRO A 6 -5.70 -5.44 -8.01
C PRO A 6 -5.68 -5.22 -6.50
N MET A 7 -4.47 -5.07 -5.92
CA MET A 7 -4.30 -4.67 -4.53
C MET A 7 -5.05 -3.36 -4.26
N ILE A 8 -5.85 -3.35 -3.20
CA ILE A 8 -6.68 -2.21 -2.79
C ILE A 8 -6.00 -1.54 -1.60
N VAL A 9 -5.88 -0.21 -1.65
CA VAL A 9 -5.31 0.59 -0.57
C VAL A 9 -6.34 1.63 -0.13
N ASP A 10 -6.79 1.51 1.12
CA ASP A 10 -7.57 2.54 1.80
C ASP A 10 -6.71 3.29 2.80
N ILE A 11 -7.03 4.56 3.02
CA ILE A 11 -6.23 5.48 3.82
C ILE A 11 -7.13 6.14 4.85
N GLU A 12 -6.77 5.94 6.11
CA GLU A 12 -7.32 6.63 7.26
C GLU A 12 -6.20 7.47 7.91
N LEU A 13 -6.58 8.46 8.72
CA LEU A 13 -5.59 9.30 9.41
C LEU A 13 -4.80 8.45 10.41
N GLY A 14 -3.49 8.34 10.19
CA GLY A 14 -2.58 7.49 10.97
C GLY A 14 -2.65 6.00 10.64
N LEU A 15 -3.37 5.58 9.60
CA LEU A 15 -3.54 4.16 9.26
C LEU A 15 -3.72 3.92 7.75
N VAL A 16 -3.00 2.93 7.22
CA VAL A 16 -3.13 2.44 5.85
C VAL A 16 -3.68 1.01 5.90
N ILE A 17 -4.73 0.76 5.13
CA ILE A 17 -5.38 -0.55 5.06
C ILE A 17 -5.13 -1.11 3.67
N VAL A 18 -4.39 -2.21 3.58
CA VAL A 18 -4.11 -2.92 2.34
C VAL A 18 -4.95 -4.19 2.28
N ARG A 19 -5.74 -4.35 1.22
CA ARG A 19 -6.58 -5.54 0.96
C ARG A 19 -6.15 -6.18 -0.34
N ASP A 20 -6.45 -7.47 -0.47
CA ASP A 20 -6.16 -8.27 -1.67
C ASP A 20 -4.68 -8.19 -2.08
N GLY A 21 -3.79 -8.08 -1.09
CA GLY A 21 -2.35 -7.98 -1.28
C GLY A 21 -1.68 -9.30 -1.65
N GLN A 22 -2.41 -10.38 -1.90
CA GLN A 22 -1.82 -11.73 -2.01
C GLN A 22 -0.80 -11.83 -3.14
N SER A 23 -1.10 -11.26 -4.30
CA SER A 23 -0.25 -11.40 -5.50
C SER A 23 0.95 -10.43 -5.50
N ILE A 24 0.99 -9.46 -4.58
CA ILE A 24 2.06 -8.44 -4.49
C ILE A 24 2.86 -8.57 -3.19
N LEU A 25 2.19 -8.89 -2.08
CA LEU A 25 2.73 -8.94 -0.72
C LEU A 25 2.78 -10.37 -0.16
N GLY A 26 2.19 -11.37 -0.84
CA GLY A 26 2.11 -12.74 -0.35
C GLY A 26 1.13 -12.93 0.82
N HIS A 27 0.33 -11.92 1.16
CA HIS A 27 -0.62 -11.95 2.27
C HIS A 27 -2.07 -11.98 1.78
N THR A 28 -2.81 -13.00 2.22
CA THR A 28 -4.24 -13.19 1.86
C THR A 28 -5.17 -12.34 2.73
N ASP A 29 -4.70 -11.92 3.90
CA ASP A 29 -5.49 -11.13 4.85
C ASP A 29 -5.35 -9.63 4.64
N THR A 30 -6.35 -8.89 5.13
CA THR A 30 -6.28 -7.42 5.20
C THR A 30 -5.16 -7.00 6.15
N LEU A 31 -4.20 -6.24 5.64
CA LEU A 31 -3.13 -5.65 6.43
C LEU A 31 -3.54 -4.26 6.89
N ARG A 32 -3.32 -3.98 8.17
CA ARG A 32 -3.49 -2.68 8.79
C ARG A 32 -2.12 -2.20 9.23
N LEU A 33 -1.61 -1.17 8.59
CA LEU A 33 -0.26 -0.70 8.73
C LEU A 33 -0.27 0.77 9.16
N THR A 34 0.60 1.13 10.08
CA THR A 34 0.94 2.53 10.32
C THR A 34 1.64 3.14 9.09
N PRO A 35 1.72 4.47 8.97
CA PRO A 35 2.47 5.12 7.90
C PRO A 35 3.93 4.65 7.81
N ASP A 36 4.60 4.46 8.95
CA ASP A 36 5.99 3.99 8.99
C ASP A 36 6.13 2.53 8.55
N GLU A 37 5.23 1.64 8.99
CA GLU A 37 5.19 0.25 8.50
C GLU A 37 4.88 0.18 7.00
N THR A 38 4.02 1.07 6.50
CA THR A 38 3.69 1.17 5.07
C THR A 38 4.91 1.60 4.25
N ARG A 39 5.72 2.54 4.75
CA ARG A 39 6.99 2.95 4.10
C ARG A 39 7.99 1.80 4.08
N ALA A 40 8.15 1.09 5.19
CA ALA A 40 9.04 -0.08 5.27
C ALA A 40 8.62 -1.16 4.26
N LEU A 41 7.32 -1.38 4.08
CA LEU A 41 6.79 -2.31 3.09
C LEU A 41 7.09 -1.85 1.66
N ALA A 42 6.91 -0.57 1.37
CA ALA A 42 7.24 0.00 0.06
C ALA A 42 8.74 -0.11 -0.26
N GLU A 43 9.61 0.19 0.70
CA GLU A 43 11.05 0.06 0.56
C GLU A 43 11.48 -1.39 0.32
N ARG A 44 10.84 -2.35 1.00
CA ARG A 44 11.07 -3.77 0.75
C ARG A 44 10.71 -4.16 -0.70
N LEU A 45 9.56 -3.73 -1.21
CA LEU A 45 9.16 -4.01 -2.60
C LEU A 45 10.13 -3.41 -3.61
N GLU A 46 10.60 -2.17 -3.39
CA GLU A 46 11.61 -1.55 -4.25
C GLU A 46 12.95 -2.29 -4.22
N ASN A 47 13.40 -2.71 -3.04
CA ASN A 47 14.66 -3.45 -2.87
C ASN A 47 14.61 -4.83 -3.53
N GLU A 48 13.45 -5.48 -3.56
CA GLU A 48 13.24 -6.74 -4.28
C GLU A 48 13.13 -6.52 -5.81
N GLY A 49 13.04 -5.26 -6.27
CA GLY A 49 12.87 -4.91 -7.69
C GLY A 49 11.50 -5.32 -8.24
N LEU A 50 10.56 -5.66 -7.37
CA LEU A 50 9.24 -6.18 -7.70
C LEU A 50 8.19 -5.09 -7.48
N HIS A 51 7.19 -5.05 -8.37
CA HIS A 51 5.98 -4.22 -8.20
C HIS A 51 6.26 -2.74 -7.84
N THR A 52 7.19 -2.09 -8.54
CA THR A 52 7.58 -0.67 -8.31
C THR A 52 6.39 0.30 -8.30
N VAL A 53 5.35 0.02 -9.08
CA VAL A 53 4.08 0.79 -9.08
C VAL A 53 3.33 0.64 -7.75
N ALA A 54 3.30 -0.56 -7.18
CA ALA A 54 2.67 -0.80 -5.88
C ALA A 54 3.46 -0.15 -4.74
N ALA A 55 4.79 -0.17 -4.81
CA ALA A 55 5.66 0.48 -3.84
C ALA A 55 5.45 2.01 -3.81
N GLU A 56 5.40 2.66 -4.98
CA GLU A 56 5.07 4.09 -5.07
C GLU A 56 3.65 4.38 -4.54
N GLY A 57 2.68 3.51 -4.84
CA GLY A 57 1.33 3.61 -4.28
C GLY A 57 1.31 3.58 -2.76
N LEU A 58 2.07 2.67 -2.14
CA LEU A 58 2.20 2.55 -0.69
C LEU A 58 2.89 3.77 -0.06
N ARG A 59 3.95 4.32 -0.68
CA ARG A 59 4.60 5.56 -0.20
C ARG A 59 3.62 6.72 -0.13
N ARG A 60 2.86 6.93 -1.20
CA ARG A 60 1.83 7.98 -1.24
C ARG A 60 0.75 7.76 -0.20
N ALA A 61 0.34 6.51 0.01
CA ALA A 61 -0.65 6.16 1.03
C ALA A 61 -0.13 6.49 2.44
N ALA A 62 1.13 6.17 2.74
CA ALA A 62 1.77 6.53 4.00
C ALA A 62 1.82 8.05 4.21
N ASP A 63 2.19 8.82 3.18
CA ASP A 63 2.27 10.28 3.26
C ASP A 63 0.90 10.95 3.42
N GLN A 64 -0.15 10.37 2.83
CA GLN A 64 -1.54 10.80 3.06
C GLN A 64 -2.02 10.45 4.46
N ALA A 65 -1.73 9.24 4.96
CA ALA A 65 -2.08 8.82 6.31
C ALA A 65 -1.39 9.67 7.39
N ASP A 66 -0.15 10.10 7.14
CA ASP A 66 0.60 11.04 8.00
C ASP A 66 0.05 12.48 7.97
N GLY A 67 -0.89 12.80 7.07
CA GLY A 67 -1.37 14.16 6.87
C GLY A 67 -0.35 15.08 6.19
N LYS A 68 0.74 14.53 5.63
CA LYS A 68 1.73 15.27 4.82
C LYS A 68 1.19 15.60 3.43
N LEU A 69 0.22 14.83 2.95
CA LEU A 69 -0.51 15.06 1.70
C LEU A 69 -1.99 15.34 1.97
N PRO A 70 -2.62 16.31 1.27
CA PRO A 70 -4.06 16.49 1.36
C PRO A 70 -4.78 15.24 0.84
N TRP A 71 -5.79 14.77 1.57
CA TRP A 71 -6.66 13.66 1.18
C TRP A 71 -7.16 13.84 -0.26
N ARG A 72 -6.85 12.88 -1.14
CA ARG A 72 -7.43 12.77 -2.49
C ARG A 72 -7.84 11.31 -2.71
N PRO A 73 -9.15 11.02 -2.88
CA PRO A 73 -9.57 9.68 -3.26
C PRO A 73 -9.02 9.35 -4.66
N LEU A 74 -8.32 8.22 -4.78
CA LEU A 74 -7.95 7.65 -6.06
C LEU A 74 -9.23 7.28 -6.81
N ARG A 75 -9.36 7.73 -8.06
CA ARG A 75 -10.56 7.61 -8.90
C ARG A 75 -10.27 6.73 -10.10
#